data_AF-A0A2I2A628-F1
#
_entry.id   AF-A0A2I2A628-F1
#
_cell.length_a   1.000
_cell.length_b   1.000
_cell.length_c   1.000
_cell.angle_alpha   90.00
_cell.angle_beta   90.00
_cell.angle_gamma   90.00
#
_symmetry.space_group_name_H-M   'P 1'
#
loop_
_entity.id
_entity.type
_entity.pdbx_description
1 polymer ?
#
loop_
_entity_poly.entity_id
_entity_poly.type
_entity_poly.pdbx_seq_one_letter_code
_entity_poly.pdbx_strand_id
1 'polypeptide(L)'
;MKEGVYTVKKLVRDHVVFARQNVVMDPPFSRLDLVSCRNVMIYFSIDLQRQVLQTFHFALKTRGYLFLGKAESANSVTPELFDSYDKTNQIFQRKQTSISQRIDHVSSAVSVSKGRKRQEQAMPLMLQEKNNLLGLLDQALLDQLIPTAVVIDDQGQVMHIRGDVSGYLNFPQGRIDTNILTLVREDLKVDVRALMQKAKRDGNASTQALFYENTTKKNALFLSVQGMSVEGMPEDVFVLSFTQVDLSEAFISGTGLIDDKEGISNEALRQEVSVFKERLQTAVEELETTNEELQSTNEELQSSNEELQSANEELQTSNEEMQSTNEELSTVNEELEVKTFELEQVNNDLENMLAMMKEPIVMVDNRLRVQRLTQAASHVLNLSIKDLGQIITTLDLGVEISNLRQELLNVIESNAEHDLPIRKRDQEFVIRLSPYKTDTVSQVGVMMFVEETIPFTSETELIQQEWKKIELFGKVVPFAQIVIDENGIIVAVNDKTELLLGYREEDLMYQNIKMLMPNPFRQHHDGYIQDYLSGASDGNLGVWRDVSALTKPGERVLLKLNVESISLNCKQHFIGYLTKPEILDAVK
;
A
#
# COMPACT_ATOMS: atom_id res chain seq x y z
N MET A 1 3.62 -22.38 -7.26
CA MET A 1 2.95 -22.78 -6.00
C MET A 1 3.82 -23.82 -5.32
N LYS A 2 4.30 -23.51 -4.13
CA LYS A 2 4.68 -24.51 -3.11
C LYS A 2 3.74 -24.22 -1.94
N GLU A 3 3.12 -25.26 -1.38
CA GLU A 3 2.28 -25.15 -0.17
C GLU A 3 1.06 -24.20 -0.28
N GLY A 4 0.38 -24.17 -1.43
CA GLY A 4 -0.86 -23.39 -1.57
C GLY A 4 -0.68 -21.86 -1.62
N VAL A 5 0.54 -21.35 -1.47
CA VAL A 5 0.85 -19.92 -1.54
C VAL A 5 1.54 -19.60 -2.87
N TYR A 6 1.12 -18.50 -3.50
CA TYR A 6 1.80 -17.95 -4.66
C TYR A 6 3.20 -17.46 -4.25
N THR A 7 4.21 -17.89 -5.00
CA THR A 7 5.62 -17.57 -4.73
C THR A 7 6.19 -16.86 -5.94
N VAL A 8 6.80 -15.69 -5.71
CA VAL A 8 7.43 -14.89 -6.77
C VAL A 8 8.53 -15.72 -7.44
N LYS A 9 8.51 -15.80 -8.77
CA LYS A 9 9.54 -16.50 -9.54
C LYS A 9 10.91 -15.91 -9.20
N LYS A 10 11.91 -16.76 -8.93
CA LYS A 10 13.27 -16.34 -8.55
C LYS A 10 13.86 -15.29 -9.50
N LEU A 11 13.61 -15.44 -10.81
CA LEU A 11 14.01 -14.47 -11.84
C LEU A 11 13.54 -13.03 -11.54
N VAL A 12 12.32 -12.85 -10.99
CA VAL A 12 11.79 -11.53 -10.63
C VAL A 12 12.38 -11.06 -9.30
N ARG A 13 12.49 -11.96 -8.32
CA ARG A 13 13.06 -11.65 -6.99
C ARG A 13 14.52 -11.16 -7.09
N ASP A 14 15.32 -11.74 -7.97
CA ASP A 14 16.74 -11.37 -8.13
C ASP A 14 16.94 -9.94 -8.67
N HIS A 15 15.89 -9.29 -9.20
CA HIS A 15 15.92 -7.90 -9.66
C HIS A 15 15.38 -6.90 -8.62
N VAL A 16 14.96 -7.37 -7.43
CA VAL A 16 14.33 -6.52 -6.39
C VAL A 16 15.09 -6.68 -5.07
N VAL A 17 15.59 -5.56 -4.55
CA VAL A 17 16.22 -5.49 -3.23
C VAL A 17 15.26 -4.79 -2.27
N PHE A 18 14.92 -5.47 -1.18
CA PHE A 18 14.19 -4.87 -0.06
C PHE A 18 15.20 -4.39 0.98
N ALA A 19 15.13 -3.11 1.33
CA ALA A 19 15.95 -2.51 2.37
C ALA A 19 15.06 -1.65 3.27
N ARG A 20 15.36 -1.63 4.57
CA ARG A 20 14.77 -0.66 5.49
C ARG A 20 15.51 0.67 5.28
N GLN A 21 14.79 1.71 4.91
CA GLN A 21 15.35 3.04 4.66
C GLN A 21 14.42 4.12 5.23
N ASN A 22 14.99 5.01 6.04
CA ASN A 22 14.37 6.26 6.46
C ASN A 22 14.68 7.34 5.44
N VAL A 23 13.68 7.77 4.67
CA VAL A 23 13.82 8.72 3.54
C VAL A 23 14.31 10.11 3.97
N VAL A 24 14.19 10.45 5.26
CA VAL A 24 14.60 11.74 5.83
C VAL A 24 16.05 11.71 6.31
N MET A 25 16.42 10.63 7.02
CA MET A 25 17.69 10.53 7.76
C MET A 25 18.76 9.74 7.01
N ASP A 26 18.36 8.70 6.26
CA ASP A 26 19.31 7.82 5.59
C ASP A 26 19.78 8.43 4.27
N PRO A 27 21.06 8.24 3.91
CA PRO A 27 21.58 8.75 2.65
C PRO A 27 20.87 8.10 1.45
N PRO A 28 20.50 8.88 0.42
CA PRO A 28 19.83 8.33 -0.74
C PRO A 28 20.78 7.52 -1.64
N PHE A 29 20.22 6.56 -2.36
CA PHE A 29 20.90 5.99 -3.53
C PHE A 29 21.05 7.08 -4.59
N SER A 30 22.25 7.24 -5.13
CA SER A 30 22.52 8.23 -6.19
C SER A 30 22.38 7.62 -7.57
N ARG A 31 22.11 8.47 -8.57
CA ARG A 31 22.02 8.11 -9.99
C ARG A 31 20.87 7.14 -10.32
N LEU A 32 19.71 7.36 -9.70
CA LEU A 32 18.47 6.66 -10.05
C LEU A 32 17.85 7.25 -11.33
N ASP A 33 17.26 6.39 -12.15
CA ASP A 33 16.53 6.81 -13.36
C ASP A 33 15.07 7.20 -13.04
N LEU A 34 14.47 6.55 -12.04
CA LEU A 34 13.13 6.79 -11.55
C LEU A 34 13.10 6.66 -10.02
N VAL A 35 12.42 7.60 -9.36
CA VAL A 35 12.01 7.49 -7.95
C VAL A 35 10.49 7.50 -7.92
N SER A 36 9.90 6.48 -7.30
CA SER A 36 8.45 6.42 -7.08
C SER A 36 8.19 6.46 -5.58
N CYS A 37 7.55 7.52 -5.11
CA CYS A 37 7.17 7.69 -3.72
C CYS A 37 5.72 8.12 -3.70
N ARG A 38 4.82 7.17 -3.42
CA ARG A 38 3.38 7.38 -3.49
C ARG A 38 2.75 7.17 -2.14
N ASN A 39 1.85 8.06 -1.75
CA ASN A 39 1.02 7.94 -0.54
C ASN A 39 1.83 7.93 0.77
N VAL A 40 3.05 8.46 0.76
CA VAL A 40 3.94 8.53 1.93
C VAL A 40 4.07 9.97 2.41
N MET A 41 4.22 10.92 1.50
CA MET A 41 4.43 12.32 1.83
C MET A 41 3.17 13.00 2.39
N ILE A 42 1.99 12.39 2.22
CA ILE A 42 0.73 12.88 2.80
C ILE A 42 0.75 12.94 4.34
N TYR A 43 1.62 12.15 4.99
CA TYR A 43 1.78 12.14 6.44
C TYR A 43 2.84 13.14 6.94
N PHE A 44 3.51 13.85 6.02
CA PHE A 44 4.65 14.69 6.33
C PHE A 44 4.27 16.17 6.41
N SER A 45 4.90 16.90 7.34
CA SER A 45 4.84 18.36 7.35
C SER A 45 5.51 18.94 6.10
N ILE A 46 5.18 20.19 5.76
CA ILE A 46 5.71 20.87 4.57
C ILE A 46 7.26 20.92 4.58
N ASP A 47 7.87 21.09 5.75
CA ASP A 47 9.33 21.12 5.90
C ASP A 47 9.97 19.75 5.65
N LEU A 48 9.35 18.68 6.16
CA LEU A 48 9.80 17.32 5.93
C LEU A 48 9.60 16.91 4.46
N GLN A 49 8.49 17.32 3.84
CA GLN A 49 8.26 17.15 2.39
C GLN A 49 9.35 17.85 1.57
N ARG A 50 9.73 19.08 1.94
CA ARG A 50 10.82 19.83 1.29
C ARG A 50 12.14 19.08 1.37
N GLN A 51 12.51 18.59 2.55
CA GLN A 51 13.73 17.82 2.76
C GLN A 51 13.74 16.52 1.92
N VAL A 52 12.64 15.77 1.92
CA VAL A 52 12.50 14.54 1.13
C VAL A 52 12.61 14.81 -0.37
N LEU A 53 11.99 15.89 -0.87
CA LEU A 53 12.09 16.28 -2.28
C LEU A 53 13.51 16.69 -2.69
N GLN A 54 14.27 17.34 -1.79
CA GLN A 54 15.69 17.62 -2.01
C GLN A 54 16.52 16.32 -2.08
N THR A 55 16.25 15.37 -1.18
CA THR A 55 16.86 14.04 -1.18
C THR A 55 16.58 13.30 -2.51
N PHE A 56 15.33 13.34 -3.00
CA PHE A 56 14.97 12.74 -4.29
C PHE A 56 15.60 13.45 -5.49
N HIS A 57 15.70 14.77 -5.46
CA HIS A 57 16.39 15.54 -6.51
C HIS A 57 17.86 15.13 -6.63
N PHE A 58 18.53 14.93 -5.50
CA PHE A 58 19.90 14.45 -5.46
C PHE A 58 20.04 13.00 -5.93
N ALA A 59 19.08 12.14 -5.54
CA ALA A 59 19.06 10.74 -5.92
C ALA A 59 18.94 10.54 -7.45
N LEU A 60 18.16 11.38 -8.12
CA LEU A 60 17.86 11.24 -9.55
C LEU A 60 19.00 11.70 -10.48
N LYS A 61 19.20 10.97 -11.58
CA LYS A 61 20.06 11.44 -12.69
C LYS A 61 19.48 12.70 -13.34
N THR A 62 20.33 13.41 -14.08
CA THR A 62 19.88 14.48 -14.99
C THR A 62 18.81 13.93 -15.94
N ARG A 63 17.62 14.56 -16.00
CA ARG A 63 16.41 14.08 -16.71
C ARG A 63 15.72 12.83 -16.12
N GLY A 64 16.13 12.38 -14.93
CA GLY A 64 15.40 11.34 -14.19
C GLY A 64 14.00 11.80 -13.79
N TYR A 65 13.11 10.83 -13.56
CA TYR A 65 11.72 11.08 -13.26
C TYR A 65 11.39 10.83 -11.79
N LEU A 66 10.55 11.68 -11.23
CA LEU A 66 9.91 11.51 -9.93
C LEU A 66 8.43 11.22 -10.17
N PHE A 67 7.92 10.15 -9.57
CA PHE A 67 6.52 9.75 -9.65
C PHE A 67 5.90 9.79 -8.25
N LEU A 68 4.94 10.70 -8.07
CA LEU A 68 4.24 10.92 -6.80
C LEU A 68 2.78 10.45 -6.87
N GLY A 69 2.12 10.35 -5.70
CA GLY A 69 0.70 10.04 -5.59
C GLY A 69 -0.18 11.24 -5.99
N LYS A 70 -1.46 10.99 -6.28
CA LYS A 70 -2.41 12.03 -6.75
C LYS A 70 -2.55 13.22 -5.80
N ALA A 71 -2.48 12.98 -4.49
CA ALA A 71 -2.59 13.98 -3.42
C ALA A 71 -1.26 14.69 -3.11
N GLU A 72 -0.15 14.27 -3.74
CA GLU A 72 1.19 14.79 -3.50
C GLU A 72 1.63 15.64 -4.70
N SER A 73 2.32 16.75 -4.48
CA SER A 73 2.83 17.58 -5.57
C SER A 73 4.19 18.17 -5.25
N ALA A 74 5.19 17.89 -6.10
CA ALA A 74 6.53 18.47 -5.93
C ALA A 74 6.53 19.98 -6.17
N ASN A 75 5.69 20.46 -7.09
CA ASN A 75 5.67 21.85 -7.53
C ASN A 75 5.06 22.82 -6.52
N SER A 76 4.21 22.35 -5.60
CA SER A 76 3.65 23.21 -4.54
C SER A 76 4.67 23.52 -3.44
N VAL A 77 5.64 22.62 -3.23
CA VAL A 77 6.61 22.72 -2.12
C VAL A 77 7.99 23.17 -2.60
N THR A 78 8.44 22.70 -3.78
CA THR A 78 9.77 22.98 -4.36
C THR A 78 9.71 23.19 -5.89
N PRO A 79 9.05 24.26 -6.38
CA PRO A 79 8.93 24.53 -7.82
C PRO A 79 10.29 24.70 -8.54
N GLU A 80 11.35 25.03 -7.80
CA GLU A 80 12.70 25.18 -8.30
C GLU A 80 13.39 23.86 -8.65
N LEU A 81 13.01 22.73 -8.02
CA LEU A 81 13.71 21.44 -8.17
C LEU A 81 13.18 20.57 -9.31
N PHE A 82 11.89 20.69 -9.65
CA PHE A 82 11.23 19.79 -10.59
C PHE A 82 10.41 20.52 -11.65
N ASP A 83 10.41 19.98 -12.86
CA ASP A 83 9.49 20.33 -13.95
C ASP A 83 8.35 19.33 -13.97
N SER A 84 7.14 19.78 -14.28
CA SER A 84 6.01 18.85 -14.45
C SER A 84 6.04 18.25 -15.85
N TYR A 85 6.22 16.94 -15.93
CA TYR A 85 6.19 16.20 -17.19
C TYR A 85 4.77 15.75 -17.53
N ASP A 86 4.05 15.19 -16.55
CA ASP A 86 2.62 14.87 -16.66
C ASP A 86 1.90 15.21 -15.36
N LYS A 87 1.11 16.29 -15.38
CA LYS A 87 0.32 16.74 -14.21
C LYS A 87 -0.79 15.77 -13.85
N THR A 88 -1.39 15.12 -14.82
CA THR A 88 -2.54 14.21 -14.60
C THR A 88 -2.08 12.99 -13.80
N ASN A 89 -0.87 12.52 -14.09
CA ASN A 89 -0.27 11.36 -13.42
C ASN A 89 0.76 11.73 -12.36
N GLN A 90 0.89 13.01 -11.98
CA GLN A 90 1.87 13.50 -10.99
C GLN A 90 3.31 13.01 -11.27
N ILE A 91 3.72 13.06 -12.55
CA ILE A 91 5.07 12.73 -13.00
C ILE A 91 5.85 14.02 -13.21
N PHE A 92 7.01 14.08 -12.57
CA PHE A 92 7.90 15.23 -12.59
C PHE A 92 9.27 14.83 -13.14
N GLN A 93 9.94 15.77 -13.81
CA GLN A 93 11.30 15.59 -14.30
C GLN A 93 12.26 16.48 -13.51
N ARG A 94 13.42 15.94 -13.17
CA ARG A 94 14.46 16.68 -12.44
C ARG A 94 14.92 17.90 -13.24
N LYS A 95 14.82 19.11 -12.66
CA LYS A 95 15.41 20.34 -13.24
C LYS A 95 16.93 20.34 -13.11
N GLN A 96 17.59 20.89 -14.12
CA GLN A 96 19.00 21.26 -14.02
C GLN A 96 19.11 22.56 -13.24
N THR A 97 19.26 22.46 -11.92
CA THR A 97 19.48 23.60 -11.04
C THR A 97 20.95 23.67 -10.63
N SER A 98 21.45 24.86 -10.31
CA SER A 98 22.77 25.06 -9.69
C SER A 98 22.85 24.50 -8.26
N ILE A 99 21.74 23.95 -7.74
CA ILE A 99 21.58 23.43 -6.37
C ILE A 99 22.17 22.00 -6.31
N SER A 100 23.44 21.86 -6.69
CA SER A 100 24.15 20.58 -6.60
C SER A 100 25.10 20.53 -5.41
N GLN A 101 25.09 21.50 -4.50
CA GLN A 101 26.01 21.53 -3.36
C GLN A 101 25.35 22.11 -2.11
N ARG A 102 24.61 21.25 -1.39
CA ARG A 102 24.43 21.21 0.08
C ARG A 102 23.12 20.50 0.36
N ILE A 103 23.20 19.17 0.52
CA ILE A 103 22.32 18.54 1.51
C ILE A 103 23.15 18.61 2.78
N ASP A 104 22.71 19.41 3.75
CA ASP A 104 23.27 19.42 5.10
C ASP A 104 22.86 18.11 5.81
N HIS A 105 23.38 16.99 5.33
CA HIS A 105 23.47 15.79 6.15
C HIS A 105 24.60 16.05 7.14
N VAL A 106 24.20 16.18 8.41
CA VAL A 106 25.05 16.13 9.60
C VAL A 106 26.20 15.15 9.37
N SER A 107 27.39 15.70 9.19
CA SER A 107 28.63 14.95 9.05
C SER A 107 29.03 14.44 10.42
N SER A 108 28.60 13.22 10.73
CA SER A 108 29.18 12.44 11.82
C SER A 108 29.88 11.22 11.24
N ALA A 109 31.20 11.28 11.34
CA ALA A 109 32.16 10.17 11.33
C ALA A 109 32.75 9.71 9.97
N VAL A 110 34.08 9.81 9.95
CA VAL A 110 35.07 9.08 9.14
C VAL A 110 35.33 9.61 7.72
N SER A 111 36.09 10.71 7.66
CA SER A 111 36.91 11.01 6.48
C SER A 111 38.30 10.41 6.64
N VAL A 112 38.43 9.14 6.24
CA VAL A 112 39.74 8.56 5.91
C VAL A 112 40.20 9.18 4.59
N SER A 113 41.40 9.73 4.65
CA SER A 113 42.15 10.27 3.53
C SER A 113 42.26 9.29 2.35
N LYS A 114 41.96 9.78 1.14
CA LYS A 114 42.66 9.38 -0.09
C LYS A 114 42.49 10.46 -1.15
N GLY A 115 43.60 11.09 -1.49
CA GLY A 115 43.63 12.34 -2.24
C GLY A 115 43.22 12.23 -3.70
N ARG A 116 42.96 13.40 -4.28
CA ARG A 116 43.26 13.65 -5.67
C ARG A 116 43.44 15.14 -5.93
N LYS A 117 44.58 15.43 -6.57
CA LYS A 117 45.10 16.71 -7.05
C LYS A 117 44.00 17.60 -7.64
N ARG A 118 43.94 18.86 -7.20
CA ARG A 118 43.28 19.95 -7.91
C ARG A 118 44.37 20.89 -8.44
N GLN A 119 44.53 20.90 -9.76
CA GLN A 119 45.21 21.98 -10.46
C GLN A 119 44.24 23.16 -10.48
N GLU A 120 44.57 24.24 -9.79
CA GLU A 120 43.99 25.55 -10.05
C GLU A 120 45.05 26.45 -10.67
N GLN A 121 44.65 27.04 -11.79
CA GLN A 121 45.43 27.98 -12.58
C GLN A 121 45.66 29.25 -11.79
N ALA A 122 46.90 29.72 -11.81
CA ALA A 122 47.37 30.90 -11.10
C ALA A 122 46.77 32.20 -11.65
N MET A 123 46.33 33.08 -10.75
CA MET A 123 46.40 34.53 -10.93
C MET A 123 47.47 35.11 -9.99
N PRO A 124 48.13 36.22 -10.36
CA PRO A 124 49.49 36.53 -9.89
C PRO A 124 49.54 37.14 -8.49
N LEU A 125 50.56 36.70 -7.73
CA LEU A 125 51.05 37.36 -6.52
C LEU A 125 51.56 38.77 -6.85
N MET A 126 50.75 39.81 -6.64
CA MET A 126 51.23 41.18 -6.41
C MET A 126 50.22 41.96 -5.56
N LEU A 127 50.04 41.51 -4.30
CA LEU A 127 49.47 42.30 -3.20
C LEU A 127 49.78 41.70 -1.80
N GLN A 128 50.47 40.55 -1.73
CA GLN A 128 50.72 39.83 -0.47
C GLN A 128 51.95 40.29 0.34
N GLU A 129 52.78 41.21 -0.15
CA GLU A 129 54.04 41.53 0.53
C GLU A 129 54.00 42.75 1.45
N LYS A 130 52.89 43.50 1.54
CA LYS A 130 52.76 44.64 2.47
C LYS A 130 52.05 44.33 3.79
N ASN A 131 51.40 43.17 3.92
CA ASN A 131 50.63 42.80 5.12
C ASN A 131 51.32 41.77 6.03
N ASN A 132 52.47 41.21 5.64
CA ASN A 132 53.16 40.21 6.48
C ASN A 132 53.83 40.81 7.71
N LEU A 133 54.33 42.05 7.66
CA LEU A 133 55.01 42.66 8.81
C LEU A 133 54.02 43.13 9.88
N LEU A 134 52.91 43.77 9.48
CA LEU A 134 51.82 44.09 10.41
C LEU A 134 51.14 42.84 10.95
N GLY A 135 50.87 41.82 10.12
CA GLY A 135 50.26 40.58 10.60
C GLY A 135 51.15 39.76 11.55
N LEU A 136 52.47 39.76 11.33
CA LEU A 136 53.43 39.13 12.25
C LEU A 136 53.64 39.96 13.52
N LEU A 137 53.61 41.30 13.44
CA LEU A 137 53.63 42.19 14.60
C LEU A 137 52.34 42.07 15.41
N ASP A 138 51.18 42.00 14.76
CA ASP A 138 49.88 41.76 15.41
C ASP A 138 49.87 40.38 16.06
N GLN A 139 50.35 39.33 15.40
CA GLN A 139 50.52 38.02 16.05
C GLN A 139 51.47 38.06 17.25
N ALA A 140 52.63 38.71 17.12
CA ALA A 140 53.61 38.81 18.21
C ALA A 140 53.10 39.67 19.38
N LEU A 141 52.38 40.77 19.10
CA LEU A 141 51.75 41.62 20.12
C LEU A 141 50.59 40.88 20.80
N LEU A 142 49.74 40.19 20.03
CA LEU A 142 48.65 39.36 20.56
C LEU A 142 49.18 38.23 21.46
N ASP A 143 50.33 37.63 21.13
CA ASP A 143 50.96 36.57 21.94
C ASP A 143 51.64 37.11 23.21
N GLN A 144 51.99 38.41 23.26
CA GLN A 144 52.64 39.04 24.41
C GLN A 144 51.67 39.79 25.34
N LEU A 145 50.47 40.17 24.85
CA LEU A 145 49.49 41.00 25.57
C LEU A 145 48.20 40.28 25.98
N ILE A 146 47.86 39.13 25.40
CA ILE A 146 46.64 38.39 25.75
C ILE A 146 46.94 37.30 26.79
N PRO A 147 46.26 37.28 27.96
CA PRO A 147 46.39 36.19 28.92
C PRO A 147 45.89 34.86 28.32
N THR A 148 46.41 33.73 28.81
CA THR A 148 45.95 32.40 28.38
C THR A 148 44.43 32.34 28.41
N ALA A 149 43.81 31.98 27.29
CA ALA A 149 42.36 32.03 27.13
C ALA A 149 41.81 30.82 26.37
N VAL A 150 40.59 30.43 26.72
CA VAL A 150 39.82 29.35 26.09
C VAL A 150 38.49 29.92 25.65
N VAL A 151 38.17 29.75 24.37
CA VAL A 151 36.92 30.18 23.75
C VAL A 151 35.96 29.01 23.77
N ILE A 152 34.76 29.23 24.30
CA ILE A 152 33.72 28.22 24.47
C ILE A 152 32.39 28.69 23.88
N ASP A 153 31.57 27.75 23.43
CA ASP A 153 30.18 28.01 23.04
C ASP A 153 29.23 28.11 24.25
N ASP A 154 27.93 28.28 24.00
CA ASP A 154 26.91 28.45 25.03
C ASP A 154 26.61 27.17 25.85
N GLN A 155 27.09 26.01 25.38
CA GLN A 155 27.06 24.70 26.03
C GLN A 155 28.37 24.36 26.74
N GLY A 156 29.39 25.21 26.63
CA GLY A 156 30.71 25.00 27.21
C GLY A 156 31.64 24.11 26.40
N GLN A 157 31.38 23.88 25.12
CA GLN A 157 32.33 23.20 24.23
C GLN A 157 33.47 24.13 23.86
N VAL A 158 34.70 23.61 23.95
CA VAL A 158 35.90 24.35 23.59
C VAL A 158 35.99 24.51 22.07
N MET A 159 35.80 25.73 21.61
CA MET A 159 35.93 26.12 20.20
C MET A 159 37.38 26.44 19.83
N HIS A 160 38.10 27.10 20.73
CA HIS A 160 39.48 27.52 20.49
C HIS A 160 40.28 27.63 21.79
N ILE A 161 41.58 27.30 21.73
CA ILE A 161 42.50 27.42 22.87
C ILE A 161 43.66 28.32 22.44
N ARG A 162 44.01 29.28 23.29
CA ARG A 162 45.11 30.20 23.06
C ARG A 162 45.98 30.35 24.32
N GLY A 163 47.29 30.22 24.16
CA GLY A 163 48.27 30.24 25.25
C GLY A 163 48.52 28.87 25.88
N ASP A 164 49.33 28.84 26.93
CA ASP A 164 49.64 27.59 27.64
C ASP A 164 48.55 27.27 28.66
N VAL A 165 47.69 26.30 28.32
CA VAL A 165 46.59 25.81 29.17
C VAL A 165 46.99 24.61 30.03
N SER A 166 48.22 24.10 29.91
CA SER A 166 48.66 22.85 30.56
C SER A 166 48.60 22.91 32.09
N GLY A 167 48.66 24.11 32.67
CA GLY A 167 48.52 24.33 34.11
C GLY A 167 47.09 24.33 34.63
N TYR A 168 46.09 24.45 33.75
CA TYR A 168 44.67 24.68 34.07
C TYR A 168 43.73 23.60 33.54
N LEU A 169 44.08 22.95 32.42
CA LEU A 169 43.33 21.87 31.80
C LEU A 169 44.06 20.53 31.93
N ASN A 170 43.31 19.47 32.22
CA ASN A 170 43.76 18.09 32.24
C ASN A 170 43.13 17.32 31.06
N PHE A 171 43.96 16.69 30.24
CA PHE A 171 43.52 15.94 29.07
C PHE A 171 43.61 14.43 29.37
N PRO A 172 42.50 13.73 29.68
CA PRO A 172 42.54 12.31 30.01
C PRO A 172 42.90 11.46 28.78
N GLN A 173 43.64 10.37 29.00
CA GLN A 173 43.98 9.42 27.92
C GLN A 173 42.75 8.56 27.57
N GLY A 174 42.15 8.80 26.40
CA GLY A 174 40.94 8.07 25.95
C GLY A 174 40.07 8.88 24.99
N ARG A 175 38.74 8.68 25.06
CA ARG A 175 37.77 9.45 24.27
C ARG A 175 37.84 10.92 24.70
N ILE A 176 38.19 11.80 23.77
CA ILE A 176 38.33 13.24 24.03
C ILE A 176 36.92 13.82 24.17
N ASP A 177 36.59 14.31 25.36
CA ASP A 177 35.47 15.21 25.58
C ASP A 177 35.95 16.64 25.30
N THR A 178 35.14 17.42 24.59
CA THR A 178 35.44 18.81 24.23
C THR A 178 34.85 19.81 25.21
N ASN A 179 34.15 19.37 26.25
CA ASN A 179 33.51 20.25 27.22
C ASN A 179 34.52 20.79 28.25
N ILE A 180 34.56 22.12 28.44
CA ILE A 180 35.49 22.80 29.34
C ILE A 180 35.39 22.33 30.80
N LEU A 181 34.19 21.98 31.29
CA LEU A 181 33.98 21.50 32.66
C LEU A 181 34.56 20.09 32.90
N THR A 182 34.78 19.33 31.82
CA THR A 182 35.45 18.02 31.88
C THR A 182 36.95 18.14 31.78
N LEU A 183 37.43 19.15 31.05
CA LEU A 183 38.84 19.41 30.79
C LEU A 183 39.51 20.24 31.89
N VAL A 184 38.79 21.12 32.60
CA VAL A 184 39.37 21.93 33.69
C VAL A 184 39.77 21.05 34.89
N ARG A 185 40.89 21.39 35.54
CA ARG A 185 41.34 20.72 36.78
C ARG A 185 40.26 20.76 37.86
N GLU A 186 40.21 19.70 38.67
CA GLU A 186 39.16 19.49 39.69
C GLU A 186 38.98 20.67 40.65
N ASP A 187 40.09 21.32 41.02
CA ASP A 187 40.13 22.47 41.92
C ASP A 187 39.50 23.75 41.35
N LEU A 188 39.37 23.86 40.03
CA LEU A 188 38.84 25.05 39.34
C LEU A 188 37.43 24.83 38.76
N LYS A 189 36.90 23.60 38.81
CA LYS A 189 35.60 23.25 38.18
C LYS A 189 34.42 24.03 38.75
N VAL A 190 34.38 24.21 40.08
CA VAL A 190 33.29 24.90 40.76
C VAL A 190 33.27 26.38 40.37
N ASP A 191 34.44 27.02 40.39
CA ASP A 191 34.61 28.43 40.04
C ASP A 191 34.29 28.68 38.56
N VAL A 192 34.81 27.86 37.65
CA VAL A 192 34.52 27.98 36.21
C VAL A 192 33.03 27.79 35.92
N ARG A 193 32.37 26.81 36.56
CA ARG A 193 30.92 26.60 36.39
C ARG A 193 30.11 27.80 36.89
N ALA A 194 30.44 28.34 38.05
CA ALA A 194 29.77 29.52 38.61
C ALA A 194 29.98 30.77 37.72
N LEU A 195 31.20 30.98 37.22
CA LEU A 195 31.51 32.10 36.32
C LEU A 195 30.80 31.97 34.97
N MET A 196 30.69 30.76 34.40
CA MET A 196 29.95 30.55 33.16
C MET A 196 28.45 30.84 33.32
N GLN A 197 27.82 30.36 34.40
CA GLN A 197 26.41 30.65 34.67
C GLN A 197 26.16 32.14 34.88
N LYS A 198 27.05 32.82 35.62
CA LYS A 198 26.96 34.26 35.84
C LYS A 198 27.19 35.04 34.54
N ALA A 199 28.17 34.67 33.73
CA ALA A 199 28.43 35.34 32.45
C ALA A 199 27.30 35.12 31.43
N LYS A 200 26.61 33.97 31.45
CA LYS A 200 25.41 33.73 30.61
C LYS A 200 24.23 34.64 31.00
N ARG A 201 24.14 35.05 32.27
CA ARG A 201 23.10 35.95 32.78
C ARG A 201 23.45 37.44 32.61
N ASP A 202 24.69 37.81 32.95
CA ASP A 202 25.10 39.21 33.12
C ASP A 202 26.05 39.70 32.00
N GLY A 203 26.46 38.82 31.08
CA GLY A 203 27.37 39.11 29.97
C GLY A 203 28.86 39.11 30.35
N ASN A 204 29.22 39.32 31.62
CA ASN A 204 30.57 39.17 32.14
C ASN A 204 30.60 38.64 33.58
N ALA A 205 31.65 37.92 33.94
CA ALA A 205 31.88 37.44 35.30
C ALA A 205 33.38 37.31 35.59
N SER A 206 33.79 37.67 36.80
CA SER A 206 35.18 37.52 37.26
C SER A 206 35.21 37.02 38.71
N THR A 207 36.20 36.21 39.06
CA THR A 207 36.43 35.74 40.43
C THR A 207 37.26 36.73 41.25
N GLN A 208 37.20 36.62 42.58
CA GLN A 208 38.19 37.22 43.49
C GLN A 208 39.44 36.31 43.52
N ALA A 209 40.62 36.86 43.86
CA ALA A 209 41.91 36.16 43.77
C ALA A 209 41.85 34.71 44.30
N LEU A 210 42.02 33.72 43.41
CA LEU A 210 42.10 32.31 43.79
C LEU A 210 43.54 31.99 44.19
N PHE A 211 43.76 31.65 45.46
CA PHE A 211 45.07 31.27 45.97
C PHE A 211 45.24 29.76 45.84
N TYR A 212 46.26 29.33 45.11
CA TYR A 212 46.62 27.92 44.99
C TYR A 212 48.05 27.69 45.44
N GLU A 213 48.25 26.76 46.37
CA GLU A 213 49.58 26.32 46.77
C GLU A 213 50.13 25.39 45.70
N ASN A 214 51.11 25.88 44.93
CA ASN A 214 52.05 24.98 44.28
C ASN A 214 53.46 25.29 44.79
N THR A 215 54.09 24.24 45.29
CA THR A 215 55.41 24.20 45.93
C THR A 215 56.34 25.38 45.60
N THR A 216 56.64 26.18 46.64
CA THR A 216 57.64 27.26 46.74
C THR A 216 57.33 28.69 46.24
N LYS A 217 56.14 29.01 45.70
CA LYS A 217 55.72 30.42 45.47
C LYS A 217 54.21 30.65 45.67
N LYS A 218 53.82 31.75 46.33
CA LYS A 218 52.41 32.17 46.46
C LYS A 218 51.97 32.90 45.19
N ASN A 219 51.21 32.21 44.34
CA ASN A 219 50.62 32.80 43.13
C ASN A 219 49.11 32.97 43.31
N ALA A 220 48.57 34.09 42.85
CA ALA A 220 47.12 34.29 42.72
C ALA A 220 46.69 34.11 41.26
N LEU A 221 45.61 33.37 41.05
CA LEU A 221 44.97 33.19 39.75
C LEU A 221 43.68 33.99 39.72
N PHE A 222 43.51 34.81 38.70
CA PHE A 222 42.26 35.48 38.37
C PHE A 222 41.65 34.83 37.14
N LEU A 223 40.40 34.37 37.30
CA LEU A 223 39.56 33.85 36.22
C LEU A 223 38.53 34.91 35.83
N SER A 224 38.34 35.12 34.54
CA SER A 224 37.23 35.92 34.01
C SER A 224 36.61 35.25 32.80
N VAL A 225 35.28 35.31 32.71
CA VAL A 225 34.47 34.84 31.59
C VAL A 225 33.75 36.04 31.01
N GLN A 226 33.95 36.31 29.72
CA GLN A 226 33.29 37.40 29.01
C GLN A 226 32.49 36.85 27.83
N GLY A 227 31.19 37.15 27.78
CA GLY A 227 30.34 36.88 26.62
C GLY A 227 30.58 37.90 25.52
N MET A 228 30.60 37.44 24.28
CA MET A 228 30.78 38.26 23.09
C MET A 228 29.84 37.75 21.98
N SER A 229 29.07 38.67 21.42
CA SER A 229 28.31 38.40 20.21
C SER A 229 29.19 38.74 19.00
N VAL A 230 29.48 37.75 18.16
CA VAL A 230 30.35 37.89 17.00
C VAL A 230 29.49 37.85 15.72
N GLU A 231 29.59 38.89 14.88
CA GLU A 231 28.87 38.95 13.61
C GLU A 231 29.18 37.70 12.75
N GLY A 232 28.13 36.93 12.43
CA GLY A 232 28.23 35.72 11.62
C GLY A 232 28.20 34.40 12.39
N MET A 233 28.14 34.41 13.73
CA MET A 233 27.83 33.23 14.53
C MET A 233 26.41 33.30 15.12
N PRO A 234 25.62 32.22 15.06
CA PRO A 234 24.25 32.19 15.58
C PRO A 234 24.18 32.05 17.11
N GLU A 235 25.29 31.72 17.78
CA GLU A 235 25.37 31.48 19.22
C GLU A 235 26.32 32.47 19.91
N ASP A 236 26.01 32.82 21.17
CA ASP A 236 26.88 33.66 22.00
C ASP A 236 28.16 32.91 22.36
N VAL A 237 29.31 33.56 22.14
CA VAL A 237 30.63 32.99 22.40
C VAL A 237 31.16 33.52 23.72
N PHE A 238 31.72 32.65 24.56
CA PHE A 238 32.32 33.04 25.82
C PHE A 238 33.84 32.86 25.80
N VAL A 239 34.57 33.83 26.35
CA VAL A 239 36.03 33.79 26.48
C VAL A 239 36.39 33.64 27.95
N LEU A 240 36.97 32.50 28.32
CA LEU A 240 37.52 32.22 29.64
C LEU A 240 39.02 32.54 29.65
N SER A 241 39.46 33.51 30.46
CA SER A 241 40.87 33.89 30.58
C SER A 241 41.46 33.59 31.95
N PHE A 242 42.74 33.18 31.95
CA PHE A 242 43.53 32.81 33.11
C PHE A 242 44.66 33.83 33.30
N THR A 243 44.65 34.58 34.40
CA THR A 243 45.68 35.60 34.69
C THR A 243 46.40 35.26 35.99
N GLN A 244 47.71 35.03 35.92
CA GLN A 244 48.54 34.70 37.09
C GLN A 244 49.32 35.93 37.57
N VAL A 245 49.28 36.18 38.88
CA VAL A 245 50.04 37.26 39.54
C VAL A 245 50.95 36.65 40.61
N ASP A 246 52.26 36.94 40.54
CA ASP A 246 53.24 36.55 41.57
C ASP A 246 53.13 37.53 42.75
N LEU A 247 52.70 37.03 43.92
CA LEU A 247 52.50 37.87 45.12
C LEU A 247 53.77 38.05 45.95
N SER A 248 54.92 37.53 45.48
CA SER A 248 56.20 37.59 46.21
C SER A 248 56.68 39.02 46.48
N GLU A 249 56.25 40.01 45.69
CA GLU A 249 56.66 41.41 45.86
C GLU A 249 55.72 42.25 46.75
N ALA A 250 54.51 41.76 47.05
CA ALA A 250 53.48 42.54 47.75
C ALA A 250 53.49 42.40 49.30
N PHE A 251 54.30 41.50 49.88
CA PHE A 251 54.24 41.12 51.30
C PHE A 251 55.34 41.74 52.20
N ILE A 252 56.04 42.79 51.78
CA ILE A 252 57.10 43.45 52.59
C ILE A 252 56.57 44.58 53.50
N SER A 253 55.26 44.81 53.62
CA SER A 253 54.76 45.90 54.48
C SER A 253 53.52 45.53 55.29
N GLY A 254 53.75 45.13 56.54
CA GLY A 254 52.80 45.36 57.62
C GLY A 254 52.46 44.13 58.46
N THR A 255 53.21 43.91 59.55
CA THR A 255 52.66 43.60 60.88
C THR A 255 53.77 43.73 61.93
N GLY A 256 53.66 44.74 62.80
CA GLY A 256 54.49 44.88 64.00
C GLY A 256 53.61 45.28 65.18
N LEU A 257 53.43 44.33 66.09
CA LEU A 257 53.27 44.46 67.56
C LEU A 257 52.11 45.33 68.10
N ILE A 258 51.18 44.69 68.83
CA ILE A 258 50.48 45.31 69.96
C ILE A 258 50.61 44.37 71.16
N ASP A 259 51.19 44.92 72.22
CA ASP A 259 51.39 44.34 73.55
C ASP A 259 50.36 44.97 74.52
N ASP A 260 50.01 44.22 75.55
CA ASP A 260 48.94 44.49 76.51
C ASP A 260 49.18 45.74 77.39
N LYS A 261 48.12 46.54 77.61
CA LYS A 261 47.61 47.09 78.90
C LYS A 261 46.87 48.43 78.73
N GLU A 262 45.61 48.49 79.16
CA GLU A 262 45.09 49.35 80.26
C GLU A 262 43.54 49.39 80.24
N GLY A 263 42.94 49.57 81.41
CA GLY A 263 41.53 49.26 81.68
C GLY A 263 40.54 50.15 80.94
N ILE A 264 39.73 49.51 80.09
CA ILE A 264 38.45 50.06 79.61
C ILE A 264 37.37 49.50 80.56
N SER A 265 36.50 50.39 81.04
CA SER A 265 35.41 50.07 81.96
C SER A 265 34.65 48.81 81.52
N ASN A 266 34.67 47.78 82.36
CA ASN A 266 33.97 46.50 82.16
C ASN A 266 32.48 46.69 81.82
N GLU A 267 31.90 47.84 82.14
CA GLU A 267 30.48 48.14 81.94
C GLU A 267 30.16 48.56 80.49
N ALA A 268 31.05 49.32 79.84
CA ALA A 268 30.94 49.67 78.43
C ALA A 268 31.16 48.45 77.53
N LEU A 269 32.15 47.62 77.86
CA LEU A 269 32.41 46.36 77.16
C LEU A 269 31.26 45.36 77.34
N ARG A 270 30.63 45.32 78.52
CA ARG A 270 29.45 44.47 78.78
C ARG A 270 28.21 44.94 78.01
N GLN A 271 27.99 46.26 77.87
CA GLN A 271 26.93 46.80 77.02
C GLN A 271 27.19 46.52 75.54
N GLU A 272 28.43 46.66 75.07
CA GLU A 272 28.79 46.37 73.69
C GLU A 272 28.61 44.88 73.36
N VAL A 273 29.01 44.00 74.28
CA VAL A 273 28.76 42.54 74.19
C VAL A 273 27.26 42.23 74.23
N SER A 274 26.44 42.96 75.01
CA SER A 274 24.99 42.71 75.04
C SER A 274 24.31 43.13 73.74
N VAL A 275 24.67 44.30 73.20
CA VAL A 275 24.17 44.79 71.90
C VAL A 275 24.62 43.87 70.76
N PHE A 276 25.86 43.37 70.82
CA PHE A 276 26.35 42.43 69.82
C PHE A 276 25.66 41.06 69.91
N LYS A 277 25.38 40.58 71.13
CA LYS A 277 24.57 39.36 71.34
C LYS A 277 23.15 39.51 70.81
N GLU A 278 22.52 40.65 71.05
CA GLU A 278 21.17 40.94 70.54
C GLU A 278 21.15 40.97 69.02
N ARG A 279 22.13 41.62 68.37
CA ARG A 279 22.30 41.58 66.90
C ARG A 279 22.56 40.19 66.35
N LEU A 280 23.40 39.39 67.01
CA LEU A 280 23.63 38.00 66.63
C LEU A 280 22.35 37.18 66.73
N GLN A 281 21.57 37.41 67.78
CA GLN A 281 20.30 36.71 67.97
C GLN A 281 19.28 37.10 66.89
N THR A 282 19.16 38.39 66.56
CA THR A 282 18.32 38.84 65.43
C THR A 282 18.79 38.26 64.11
N ALA A 283 20.11 38.22 63.85
CA ALA A 283 20.64 37.65 62.62
C ALA A 283 20.43 36.12 62.53
N VAL A 284 20.46 35.42 63.67
CA VAL A 284 20.14 33.99 63.73
C VAL A 284 18.65 33.77 63.47
N GLU A 285 17.76 34.56 64.08
CA GLU A 285 16.32 34.50 63.84
C GLU A 285 16.00 34.81 62.36
N GLU A 286 16.63 35.83 61.76
CA GLU A 286 16.51 36.11 60.32
C GLU A 286 17.03 34.95 59.46
N LEU A 287 18.17 34.34 59.82
CA LEU A 287 18.67 33.16 59.10
C LEU A 287 17.73 31.96 59.24
N GLU A 288 17.14 31.71 60.41
CA GLU A 288 16.17 30.64 60.63
C GLU A 288 14.92 30.87 59.76
N THR A 289 14.36 32.09 59.77
CA THR A 289 13.19 32.42 58.93
C THR A 289 13.48 32.27 57.43
N THR A 290 14.62 32.77 56.95
CA THR A 290 14.99 32.61 55.53
C THR A 290 15.24 31.15 55.16
N ASN A 291 15.74 30.33 56.08
CA ASN A 291 15.95 28.91 55.85
C ASN A 291 14.62 28.14 55.82
N GLU A 292 13.65 28.51 56.67
CA GLU A 292 12.28 27.98 56.62
C GLU A 292 11.57 28.39 55.31
N GLU A 293 11.72 29.64 54.86
CA GLU A 293 11.19 30.11 53.57
C GLU A 293 11.86 29.37 52.39
N LEU A 294 13.18 29.18 52.42
CA LEU A 294 13.91 28.39 51.42
C LEU A 294 13.44 26.93 51.42
N GLN A 295 13.20 26.35 52.59
CA GLN A 295 12.68 24.99 52.67
C GLN A 295 11.26 24.90 52.09
N SER A 296 10.38 25.83 52.45
CA SER A 296 9.00 25.90 51.93
C SER A 296 8.98 26.07 50.42
N THR A 297 9.81 26.96 49.87
CA THR A 297 9.89 27.17 48.42
C THR A 297 10.46 25.95 47.70
N ASN A 298 11.38 25.21 48.33
CA ASN A 298 11.90 23.97 47.77
C ASN A 298 10.85 22.85 47.78
N GLU A 299 10.05 22.73 48.85
CA GLU A 299 8.91 21.80 48.91
C GLU A 299 7.84 22.15 47.86
N GLU A 300 7.53 23.44 47.65
CA GLU A 300 6.60 23.90 46.62
C GLU A 300 7.13 23.62 45.20
N LEU A 301 8.42 23.87 44.95
CA LEU A 301 9.07 23.52 43.69
C LEU A 301 9.06 22.01 43.44
N GLN A 302 9.32 21.21 44.48
CA GLN A 302 9.27 19.75 44.36
C GLN A 302 7.85 19.29 44.03
N SER A 303 6.83 19.81 44.72
CA SER A 303 5.42 19.53 44.44
C SER A 303 5.07 19.92 43.00
N SER A 304 5.49 21.09 42.53
CA SER A 304 5.24 21.54 41.16
C SER A 304 5.91 20.63 40.13
N ASN A 305 7.11 20.12 40.46
CA ASN A 305 7.83 19.19 39.58
C ASN A 305 7.15 17.81 39.52
N GLU A 306 6.62 17.32 40.65
CA GLU A 306 5.80 16.10 40.68
C GLU A 306 4.49 16.27 39.89
N GLU A 307 3.86 17.44 39.97
CA GLU A 307 2.65 17.76 39.20
C GLU A 307 2.94 17.83 37.69
N LEU A 308 4.06 18.44 37.28
CA LEU A 308 4.52 18.45 35.89
C LEU A 308 4.88 17.05 35.39
N GLN A 309 5.48 16.22 36.25
CA GLN A 309 5.77 14.82 35.91
C GLN A 309 4.47 14.04 35.70
N SER A 310 3.48 14.20 36.58
CA SER A 310 2.16 13.59 36.44
C SER A 310 1.46 14.06 35.16
N ALA A 311 1.52 15.36 34.83
CA ALA A 311 0.93 15.90 33.61
C ALA A 311 1.62 15.34 32.36
N ASN A 312 2.93 15.13 32.40
CA ASN A 312 3.67 14.47 31.32
C ASN A 312 3.26 12.99 31.17
N GLU A 313 3.10 12.26 32.27
CA GLU A 313 2.63 10.87 32.23
C GLU A 313 1.20 10.76 31.67
N GLU A 314 0.31 11.67 32.06
CA GLU A 314 -1.05 11.74 31.52
C GLU A 314 -1.07 12.08 30.03
N LEU A 315 -0.23 13.04 29.59
CA LEU A 315 -0.05 13.36 28.17
C LEU A 315 0.52 12.19 27.37
N GLN A 316 1.49 11.46 27.94
CA GLN A 316 2.05 10.28 27.29
C GLN A 316 0.96 9.21 27.13
N THR A 317 0.16 8.98 28.17
CA THR A 317 -0.95 8.01 28.14
C THR A 317 -1.98 8.41 27.08
N SER A 318 -2.36 9.69 27.03
CA SER A 318 -3.28 10.20 26.01
C SER A 318 -2.73 10.05 24.59
N ASN A 319 -1.42 10.24 24.41
CA ASN A 319 -0.75 10.04 23.12
C ASN A 319 -0.72 8.56 22.71
N GLU A 320 -0.48 7.65 23.65
CA GLU A 320 -0.55 6.19 23.42
C GLU A 320 -1.98 5.75 23.06
N GLU A 321 -3.00 6.27 23.74
CA GLU A 321 -4.41 6.01 23.39
C GLU A 321 -4.76 6.56 21.99
N MET A 322 -4.32 7.77 21.65
CA MET A 322 -4.50 8.32 20.30
C MET A 322 -3.80 7.47 19.24
N GLN A 323 -2.59 6.99 19.51
CA GLN A 323 -1.88 6.12 18.59
C GLN A 323 -2.63 4.80 18.40
N SER A 324 -3.11 4.19 19.49
CA SER A 324 -3.90 2.95 19.44
C SER A 324 -5.19 3.13 18.65
N THR A 325 -5.95 4.21 18.88
CA THR A 325 -7.18 4.48 18.10
C THR A 325 -6.89 4.71 16.61
N ASN A 326 -5.75 5.33 16.29
CA ASN A 326 -5.34 5.53 14.90
C ASN A 326 -4.95 4.21 14.23
N GLU A 327 -4.28 3.30 14.96
CA GLU A 327 -3.98 1.94 14.48
C GLU A 327 -5.28 1.12 14.26
N GLU A 328 -6.26 1.23 15.16
CA GLU A 328 -7.58 0.61 14.97
C GLU A 328 -8.32 1.17 13.75
N LEU A 329 -8.34 2.50 13.58
CA LEU A 329 -8.95 3.15 12.41
C LEU A 329 -8.26 2.74 11.10
N SER A 330 -6.93 2.65 11.09
CA SER A 330 -6.18 2.17 9.94
C SER A 330 -6.56 0.73 9.59
N THR A 331 -6.70 -0.14 10.59
CA THR A 331 -7.10 -1.54 10.41
C THR A 331 -8.51 -1.63 9.84
N VAL A 332 -9.46 -0.85 10.36
CA VAL A 332 -10.84 -0.81 9.85
C VAL A 332 -10.89 -0.28 8.41
N ASN A 333 -10.07 0.72 8.08
CA ASN A 333 -9.98 1.22 6.71
C ASN A 333 -9.43 0.16 5.75
N GLU A 334 -8.38 -0.58 6.13
CA GLU A 334 -7.87 -1.70 5.33
C GLU A 334 -8.94 -2.78 5.13
N GLU A 335 -9.69 -3.12 6.18
CA GLU A 335 -10.79 -4.08 6.07
C GLU A 335 -11.91 -3.58 5.14
N LEU A 336 -12.27 -2.29 5.23
CA LEU A 336 -13.22 -1.67 4.31
C LEU A 336 -12.72 -1.68 2.87
N GLU A 337 -11.46 -1.37 2.62
CA GLU A 337 -10.87 -1.44 1.28
C GLU A 337 -10.96 -2.86 0.71
N VAL A 338 -10.60 -3.88 1.50
CA VAL A 338 -10.73 -5.29 1.10
C VAL A 338 -12.20 -5.62 0.79
N LYS A 339 -13.13 -5.22 1.65
CA LYS A 339 -14.57 -5.46 1.43
C LYS A 339 -15.12 -4.76 0.19
N THR A 340 -14.67 -3.53 -0.08
CA THR A 340 -15.05 -2.83 -1.30
C THR A 340 -14.53 -3.54 -2.55
N PHE A 341 -13.29 -4.02 -2.52
CA PHE A 341 -12.72 -4.80 -3.62
C PHE A 341 -13.46 -6.13 -3.83
N GLU A 342 -13.78 -6.86 -2.76
CA GLU A 342 -14.60 -8.09 -2.83
C GLU A 342 -15.98 -7.81 -3.46
N LEU A 343 -16.64 -6.72 -3.05
CA LEU A 343 -17.94 -6.31 -3.60
C LEU A 343 -17.84 -5.92 -5.08
N GLU A 344 -16.81 -5.17 -5.48
CA GLU A 344 -16.57 -4.84 -6.88
C GLU A 344 -16.35 -6.09 -7.72
N GLN A 345 -15.59 -7.06 -7.22
CA GLN A 345 -15.35 -8.33 -7.90
C GLN A 345 -16.66 -9.11 -8.09
N VAL A 346 -17.45 -9.28 -7.03
CA VAL A 346 -18.76 -9.96 -7.11
C VAL A 346 -19.72 -9.21 -8.03
N ASN A 347 -19.73 -7.88 -8.00
CA ASN A 347 -20.56 -7.08 -8.88
C ASN A 347 -20.16 -7.23 -10.35
N ASN A 348 -18.86 -7.23 -10.65
CA ASN A 348 -18.34 -7.47 -12.00
C ASN A 348 -18.69 -8.88 -12.48
N ASP A 349 -18.57 -9.89 -11.62
CA ASP A 349 -18.96 -11.26 -11.95
C ASP A 349 -20.46 -11.36 -12.26
N LEU A 350 -21.31 -10.69 -11.46
CA LEU A 350 -22.75 -10.61 -11.70
C LEU A 350 -23.07 -9.91 -13.03
N GLU A 351 -22.42 -8.79 -13.33
CA GLU A 351 -22.59 -8.07 -14.59
C GLU A 351 -22.18 -8.92 -15.80
N ASN A 352 -21.06 -9.65 -15.69
CA ASN A 352 -20.62 -10.60 -16.71
C ASN A 352 -21.62 -11.73 -16.91
N MET A 353 -22.17 -12.29 -15.82
CA MET A 353 -23.22 -13.32 -15.91
C MET A 353 -24.47 -12.78 -16.61
N LEU A 354 -24.97 -11.60 -16.21
CA LEU A 354 -26.15 -10.96 -16.82
C LEU A 354 -25.92 -10.60 -18.30
N ALA A 355 -24.68 -10.27 -18.69
CA ALA A 355 -24.32 -10.02 -20.09
C ALA A 355 -24.31 -11.31 -20.93
N MET A 356 -23.95 -12.45 -20.34
CA MET A 356 -23.96 -13.75 -21.04
C MET A 356 -25.36 -14.38 -21.14
N MET A 357 -26.30 -13.99 -20.28
CA MET A 357 -27.67 -14.48 -20.32
C MET A 357 -28.38 -14.02 -21.60
N LYS A 358 -28.83 -14.98 -22.39
CA LYS A 358 -29.58 -14.75 -23.64
C LYS A 358 -31.05 -14.41 -23.39
N GLU A 359 -31.56 -14.74 -22.21
CA GLU A 359 -32.94 -14.46 -21.81
C GLU A 359 -33.12 -12.95 -21.53
N PRO A 360 -34.13 -12.29 -22.12
CA PRO A 360 -34.46 -10.91 -21.79
C PRO A 360 -35.08 -10.84 -20.40
N ILE A 361 -34.30 -10.41 -19.40
CA ILE A 361 -34.71 -10.30 -18.00
C ILE A 361 -34.56 -8.85 -17.53
N VAL A 362 -35.59 -8.33 -16.85
CA VAL A 362 -35.55 -7.06 -16.13
C VAL A 362 -35.99 -7.29 -14.70
N MET A 363 -35.19 -6.85 -13.73
CA MET A 363 -35.52 -6.92 -12.31
C MET A 363 -35.95 -5.55 -11.83
N VAL A 364 -37.10 -5.47 -11.17
CA VAL A 364 -37.62 -4.24 -10.55
C VAL A 364 -37.85 -4.42 -9.06
N ASP A 365 -37.59 -3.38 -8.27
CA ASP A 365 -37.89 -3.39 -6.84
C ASP A 365 -39.38 -3.14 -6.55
N ASN A 366 -39.74 -3.12 -5.26
CA ASN A 366 -41.11 -2.85 -4.82
C ASN A 366 -41.58 -1.41 -5.08
N ARG A 367 -40.67 -0.49 -5.44
CA ARG A 367 -40.97 0.87 -5.89
C ARG A 367 -41.03 0.95 -7.42
N LEU A 368 -41.04 -0.20 -8.10
CA LEU A 368 -41.06 -0.36 -9.54
C LEU A 368 -39.84 0.26 -10.24
N ARG A 369 -38.71 0.38 -9.54
CA ARG A 369 -37.46 0.88 -10.11
C ARG A 369 -36.64 -0.25 -10.69
N VAL A 370 -36.07 -0.03 -11.87
CA VAL A 370 -35.20 -1.02 -12.53
C VAL A 370 -33.93 -1.20 -11.71
N GLN A 371 -33.71 -2.41 -11.20
CA GLN A 371 -32.54 -2.77 -10.39
C GLN A 371 -31.43 -3.35 -11.26
N ARG A 372 -31.77 -4.27 -12.17
CA ARG A 372 -30.85 -4.93 -13.09
C ARG A 372 -31.57 -5.29 -14.38
N LEU A 373 -30.82 -5.47 -15.46
CA LEU A 373 -31.31 -5.91 -16.75
C LEU A 373 -30.25 -6.73 -17.48
N THR A 374 -30.66 -7.71 -18.28
CA THR A 374 -29.74 -8.43 -19.17
C THR A 374 -29.51 -7.67 -20.47
N GLN A 375 -28.44 -7.97 -21.19
CA GLN A 375 -28.19 -7.36 -22.50
C GLN A 375 -29.32 -7.69 -23.50
N ALA A 376 -29.87 -8.90 -23.43
CA ALA A 376 -31.02 -9.28 -24.25
C ALA A 376 -32.26 -8.39 -23.98
N ALA A 377 -32.52 -8.05 -22.71
CA ALA A 377 -33.61 -7.13 -22.33
C ALA A 377 -33.41 -5.71 -22.88
N SER A 378 -32.17 -5.22 -22.96
CA SER A 378 -31.86 -3.94 -23.57
C SER A 378 -32.32 -3.86 -25.04
N HIS A 379 -32.08 -4.94 -25.81
CA HIS A 379 -32.49 -5.01 -27.22
C HIS A 379 -34.01 -5.17 -27.40
N VAL A 380 -34.66 -5.98 -26.55
CA VAL A 380 -36.10 -6.27 -26.65
C VAL A 380 -36.96 -5.14 -26.10
N LEU A 381 -36.53 -4.46 -25.03
CA LEU A 381 -37.35 -3.45 -24.33
C LEU A 381 -36.82 -2.03 -24.47
N ASN A 382 -35.88 -1.77 -25.40
CA ASN A 382 -35.29 -0.44 -25.62
C ASN A 382 -34.73 0.21 -24.33
N LEU A 383 -34.29 -0.62 -23.38
CA LEU A 383 -33.74 -0.18 -22.10
C LEU A 383 -32.22 -0.05 -22.18
N SER A 384 -31.64 0.84 -21.39
CA SER A 384 -30.20 1.03 -21.29
C SER A 384 -29.73 1.02 -19.84
N ILE A 385 -28.41 0.92 -19.65
CA ILE A 385 -27.79 1.00 -18.31
C ILE A 385 -28.08 2.36 -17.63
N LYS A 386 -28.39 3.43 -18.39
CA LYS A 386 -28.75 4.75 -17.84
C LYS A 386 -30.14 4.78 -17.19
N ASP A 387 -30.95 3.77 -17.46
CA ASP A 387 -32.32 3.66 -16.96
C ASP A 387 -32.40 2.89 -15.63
N LEU A 388 -31.26 2.37 -15.14
CA LEU A 388 -31.14 1.79 -13.81
C LEU A 388 -31.54 2.82 -12.73
N GLY A 389 -32.32 2.37 -11.75
CA GLY A 389 -32.87 3.18 -10.66
C GLY A 389 -34.08 4.04 -11.04
N GLN A 390 -34.42 4.13 -12.33
CA GLN A 390 -35.63 4.81 -12.80
C GLN A 390 -36.87 3.90 -12.70
N ILE A 391 -38.04 4.51 -12.63
CA ILE A 391 -39.31 3.77 -12.52
C ILE A 391 -39.62 3.16 -13.89
N ILE A 392 -39.83 1.84 -13.97
CA ILE A 392 -40.02 1.14 -15.26
C ILE A 392 -41.22 1.69 -16.06
N THR A 393 -42.27 2.14 -15.37
CA THR A 393 -43.48 2.69 -16.00
C THR A 393 -43.30 4.07 -16.64
N THR A 394 -42.18 4.76 -16.41
CA THR A 394 -41.88 6.06 -17.04
C THR A 394 -40.98 5.93 -18.26
N LEU A 395 -40.48 4.72 -18.54
CA LEU A 395 -39.54 4.45 -19.63
C LEU A 395 -40.30 4.06 -20.91
N ASP A 396 -39.73 4.41 -22.06
CA ASP A 396 -40.23 3.96 -23.35
C ASP A 396 -39.70 2.56 -23.67
N LEU A 397 -40.52 1.55 -23.37
CA LEU A 397 -40.18 0.14 -23.54
C LEU A 397 -40.21 -0.31 -25.01
N GLY A 398 -40.64 0.54 -25.95
CA GLY A 398 -40.80 0.19 -27.36
C GLY A 398 -41.82 -0.92 -27.62
N VAL A 399 -42.65 -1.25 -26.63
CA VAL A 399 -43.77 -2.20 -26.65
C VAL A 399 -44.93 -1.61 -25.86
N GLU A 400 -46.15 -1.80 -26.35
CA GLU A 400 -47.36 -1.35 -25.65
C GLU A 400 -47.80 -2.43 -24.67
N ILE A 401 -47.56 -2.18 -23.37
CA ILE A 401 -47.97 -3.08 -22.29
C ILE A 401 -49.15 -2.47 -21.57
N SER A 402 -50.32 -3.06 -21.72
CA SER A 402 -51.54 -2.60 -21.05
C SER A 402 -51.42 -2.77 -19.54
N ASN A 403 -51.70 -1.72 -18.78
CA ASN A 403 -51.78 -1.73 -17.31
C ASN A 403 -50.53 -2.25 -16.57
N LEU A 404 -49.32 -2.11 -17.15
CA LEU A 404 -48.06 -2.61 -16.58
C LEU A 404 -47.90 -2.29 -15.08
N ARG A 405 -48.24 -1.06 -14.66
CA ARG A 405 -48.16 -0.65 -13.24
C ARG A 405 -49.00 -1.54 -12.34
N GLN A 406 -50.26 -1.79 -12.72
CA GLN A 406 -51.19 -2.56 -11.92
C GLN A 406 -50.76 -4.02 -11.83
N GLU A 407 -50.28 -4.59 -12.94
CA GLU A 407 -49.83 -5.98 -12.98
C GLU A 407 -48.58 -6.21 -12.13
N LEU A 408 -47.62 -5.29 -12.15
CA LEU A 408 -46.45 -5.36 -11.26
C LEU A 408 -46.85 -5.29 -9.78
N LEU A 409 -47.80 -4.41 -9.42
CA LEU A 409 -48.31 -4.32 -8.05
C LEU A 409 -49.08 -5.58 -7.64
N ASN A 410 -49.89 -6.14 -8.55
CA ASN A 410 -50.63 -7.37 -8.30
C ASN A 410 -49.68 -8.52 -8.00
N VAL A 411 -48.55 -8.66 -8.72
CA VAL A 411 -47.53 -9.70 -8.48
C VAL A 411 -46.83 -9.51 -7.13
N ILE A 412 -46.54 -8.27 -6.74
CA ILE A 412 -45.95 -7.95 -5.42
C ILE A 412 -46.92 -8.29 -4.29
N GLU A 413 -48.21 -7.95 -4.43
CA GLU A 413 -49.24 -8.19 -3.41
C GLU A 413 -49.67 -9.66 -3.33
N SER A 414 -49.87 -10.32 -4.48
CA SER A 414 -50.32 -11.72 -4.56
C SER A 414 -49.19 -12.71 -4.30
N ASN A 415 -47.94 -12.29 -4.52
CA ASN A 415 -46.76 -13.16 -4.53
C ASN A 415 -46.96 -14.39 -5.45
N ALA A 416 -47.59 -14.17 -6.60
CA ALA A 416 -47.85 -15.18 -7.62
C ALA A 416 -47.42 -14.68 -9.01
N GLU A 417 -47.12 -15.62 -9.91
CA GLU A 417 -46.68 -15.32 -11.27
C GLU A 417 -47.85 -14.89 -12.17
N HIS A 418 -47.62 -13.88 -13.00
CA HIS A 418 -48.61 -13.35 -13.95
C HIS A 418 -48.00 -13.29 -15.36
N ASP A 419 -48.74 -13.81 -16.35
CA ASP A 419 -48.35 -13.75 -17.76
C ASP A 419 -49.12 -12.63 -18.48
N LEU A 420 -48.41 -11.76 -19.18
CA LEU A 420 -48.96 -10.65 -19.96
C LEU A 420 -48.67 -10.84 -21.45
N PRO A 421 -49.70 -11.04 -22.29
CA PRO A 421 -49.50 -11.08 -23.73
C PRO A 421 -49.18 -9.68 -24.27
N ILE A 422 -48.13 -9.56 -25.07
CA ILE A 422 -47.75 -8.32 -25.74
C ILE A 422 -47.55 -8.58 -27.24
N ARG A 423 -47.74 -7.56 -28.06
CA ARG A 423 -47.51 -7.64 -29.51
C ARG A 423 -46.45 -6.62 -29.93
N LYS A 424 -45.41 -7.08 -30.62
CA LYS A 424 -44.35 -6.22 -31.15
C LYS A 424 -44.07 -6.58 -32.60
N ARG A 425 -44.23 -5.62 -33.53
CA ARG A 425 -43.86 -5.77 -34.96
C ARG A 425 -44.36 -7.07 -35.61
N ASP A 426 -45.62 -7.42 -35.37
CA ASP A 426 -46.31 -8.61 -35.92
C ASP A 426 -45.91 -9.98 -35.32
N GLN A 427 -45.14 -9.99 -34.22
CA GLN A 427 -44.88 -11.17 -33.39
C GLN A 427 -45.59 -11.05 -32.03
N GLU A 428 -46.08 -12.18 -31.53
CA GLU A 428 -46.64 -12.32 -30.18
C GLU A 428 -45.53 -12.70 -29.21
N PHE A 429 -45.44 -11.99 -28.10
CA PHE A 429 -44.57 -12.32 -26.98
C PHE A 429 -45.41 -12.46 -25.72
N VAL A 430 -44.93 -13.24 -24.76
CA VAL A 430 -45.47 -13.27 -23.40
C VAL A 430 -44.43 -12.68 -22.47
N ILE A 431 -44.85 -11.68 -21.70
CA ILE A 431 -44.09 -11.22 -20.56
C ILE A 431 -44.51 -12.03 -19.35
N ARG A 432 -43.61 -12.82 -18.77
CA ARG A 432 -43.83 -13.46 -17.46
C ARG A 432 -43.31 -12.57 -16.35
N LEU A 433 -44.18 -12.25 -15.40
CA LEU A 433 -43.85 -11.52 -14.18
C LEU A 433 -43.77 -12.51 -13.02
N SER A 434 -42.60 -12.65 -12.41
CA SER A 434 -42.38 -13.54 -11.27
C SER A 434 -41.88 -12.74 -10.05
N PRO A 435 -42.47 -12.94 -8.85
CA PRO A 435 -42.00 -12.26 -7.65
C PRO A 435 -40.64 -12.81 -7.22
N TYR A 436 -39.72 -11.94 -6.84
CA TYR A 436 -38.44 -12.35 -6.22
C TYR A 436 -38.23 -11.65 -4.89
N LYS A 437 -37.58 -12.33 -3.95
CA LYS A 437 -37.26 -11.79 -2.63
C LYS A 437 -35.88 -11.15 -2.67
N THR A 438 -35.77 -9.94 -2.13
CA THR A 438 -34.48 -9.29 -1.90
C THR A 438 -34.08 -9.49 -0.44
N ASP A 439 -32.77 -9.63 -0.16
CA ASP A 439 -32.21 -9.89 1.18
C ASP A 439 -32.54 -8.80 2.22
N THR A 440 -33.01 -7.62 1.78
CA THR A 440 -33.54 -6.57 2.64
C THR A 440 -34.95 -6.88 3.16
N VAL A 441 -35.05 -7.96 3.95
CA VAL A 441 -36.02 -8.34 5.01
C VAL A 441 -37.55 -8.21 4.77
N SER A 442 -38.06 -7.58 3.71
CA SER A 442 -39.52 -7.51 3.46
C SER A 442 -39.94 -7.05 2.06
N GLN A 443 -39.01 -6.80 1.13
CA GLN A 443 -39.36 -6.27 -0.19
C GLN A 443 -39.38 -7.38 -1.24
N VAL A 444 -40.58 -7.67 -1.74
CA VAL A 444 -40.80 -8.48 -2.95
C VAL A 444 -40.62 -7.55 -4.16
N GLY A 445 -39.64 -7.84 -4.98
CA GLY A 445 -39.48 -7.23 -6.31
C GLY A 445 -40.16 -8.10 -7.37
N VAL A 446 -40.14 -7.64 -8.62
CA VAL A 446 -40.67 -8.40 -9.76
C VAL A 446 -39.56 -8.63 -10.77
N MET A 447 -39.42 -9.88 -11.22
CA MET A 447 -38.59 -10.26 -12.34
C MET A 447 -39.48 -10.41 -13.56
N MET A 448 -39.12 -9.71 -14.62
CA MET A 448 -39.85 -9.67 -15.88
C MET A 448 -39.04 -10.43 -16.94
N PHE A 449 -39.60 -11.52 -17.45
CA PHE A 449 -39.05 -12.32 -18.55
C PHE A 449 -39.83 -11.99 -19.82
N VAL A 450 -39.16 -11.83 -20.95
CA VAL A 450 -39.82 -11.67 -22.25
C VAL A 450 -39.55 -12.89 -23.12
N GLU A 451 -40.55 -13.74 -23.25
CA GLU A 451 -40.51 -14.96 -24.06
C GLU A 451 -41.22 -14.71 -25.40
N GLU A 452 -40.58 -15.07 -26.53
CA GLU A 452 -41.27 -15.11 -27.82
C GLU A 452 -42.29 -16.25 -27.81
N THR A 453 -43.54 -15.97 -28.19
CA THR A 453 -44.55 -17.02 -28.29
C THR A 453 -44.28 -17.82 -29.56
N ILE A 454 -43.58 -18.94 -29.41
CA ILE A 454 -43.47 -19.92 -30.50
C ILE A 454 -44.87 -20.52 -30.67
N PRO A 455 -45.53 -20.40 -31.84
CA PRO A 455 -46.79 -21.09 -32.06
C PRO A 455 -46.57 -22.60 -31.87
N PHE A 456 -47.57 -23.26 -31.30
CA PHE A 456 -47.59 -24.66 -30.83
C PHE A 456 -47.42 -25.71 -31.97
N THR A 457 -46.33 -25.64 -32.75
CA THR A 457 -45.99 -26.48 -33.91
C THR A 457 -44.62 -27.19 -33.77
N SER A 458 -43.95 -27.04 -32.63
CA SER A 458 -42.55 -27.39 -32.43
C SER A 458 -42.23 -28.90 -32.44
N GLU A 459 -43.18 -29.78 -32.12
CA GLU A 459 -42.93 -31.24 -32.20
C GLU A 459 -42.69 -31.66 -33.66
N THR A 460 -43.53 -31.22 -34.60
CA THR A 460 -43.39 -31.59 -36.01
C THR A 460 -42.14 -31.04 -36.67
N GLU A 461 -41.67 -29.84 -36.29
CA GLU A 461 -40.47 -29.24 -36.87
C GLU A 461 -39.17 -29.84 -36.30
N LEU A 462 -39.11 -30.13 -35.00
CA LEU A 462 -37.95 -30.81 -34.41
C LEU A 462 -37.79 -32.22 -34.99
N ILE A 463 -38.91 -32.95 -35.09
CA ILE A 463 -38.97 -34.25 -35.77
C ILE A 463 -38.46 -34.11 -37.21
N GLN A 464 -38.96 -33.15 -37.98
CA GLN A 464 -38.48 -32.92 -39.35
C GLN A 464 -36.98 -32.57 -39.40
N GLN A 465 -36.45 -31.81 -38.44
CA GLN A 465 -35.02 -31.50 -38.39
C GLN A 465 -34.16 -32.74 -38.08
N GLU A 466 -34.58 -33.60 -37.16
CA GLU A 466 -33.87 -34.85 -36.85
C GLU A 466 -33.91 -35.84 -38.03
N TRP A 467 -35.07 -35.99 -38.68
CA TRP A 467 -35.19 -36.79 -39.91
C TRP A 467 -34.32 -36.25 -41.04
N LYS A 468 -34.27 -34.94 -41.22
CA LYS A 468 -33.45 -34.30 -42.25
C LYS A 468 -31.96 -34.51 -42.01
N LYS A 469 -31.51 -34.57 -40.75
CA LYS A 469 -30.12 -34.92 -40.40
C LYS A 469 -29.78 -36.35 -40.79
N ILE A 470 -30.67 -37.31 -40.50
CA ILE A 470 -30.49 -38.72 -40.87
C ILE A 470 -30.41 -38.87 -42.40
N GLU A 471 -31.30 -38.21 -43.14
CA GLU A 471 -31.30 -38.24 -44.61
C GLU A 471 -30.06 -37.59 -45.22
N LEU A 472 -29.63 -36.44 -44.69
CA LEU A 472 -28.40 -35.76 -45.13
C LEU A 472 -27.16 -36.60 -44.85
N PHE A 473 -27.07 -37.22 -43.67
CA PHE A 473 -25.96 -38.07 -43.31
C PHE A 473 -25.90 -39.31 -44.20
N GLY A 474 -27.04 -39.92 -44.51
CA GLY A 474 -27.12 -41.09 -45.40
C GLY A 474 -26.63 -40.84 -46.81
N LYS A 475 -26.70 -39.61 -47.30
CA LYS A 475 -26.13 -39.21 -48.61
C LYS A 475 -24.60 -39.13 -48.62
N VAL A 476 -23.97 -38.97 -47.44
CA VAL A 476 -22.52 -38.77 -47.30
C VAL A 476 -21.80 -40.05 -46.85
N VAL A 477 -22.49 -40.94 -46.13
CA VAL A 477 -21.91 -42.20 -45.63
C VAL A 477 -21.62 -43.17 -46.80
N PRO A 478 -20.40 -43.77 -46.87
CA PRO A 478 -20.01 -44.67 -47.95
C PRO A 478 -20.60 -46.09 -47.84
N PHE A 479 -21.46 -46.34 -46.84
CA PHE A 479 -22.07 -47.63 -46.53
C PHE A 479 -23.57 -47.63 -46.82
N ALA A 480 -24.14 -48.82 -47.02
CA ALA A 480 -25.59 -48.98 -47.07
C ALA A 480 -26.19 -48.63 -45.71
N GLN A 481 -27.14 -47.70 -45.67
CA GLN A 481 -27.85 -47.30 -44.46
C GLN A 481 -29.32 -47.71 -44.58
N ILE A 482 -29.84 -48.30 -43.51
CA ILE A 482 -31.24 -48.68 -43.36
C ILE A 482 -31.71 -48.24 -41.98
N VAL A 483 -32.80 -47.49 -41.91
CA VAL A 483 -33.43 -47.06 -40.67
C VAL A 483 -34.73 -47.84 -40.49
N ILE A 484 -34.92 -48.41 -39.30
CA ILE A 484 -36.12 -49.16 -38.92
C ILE A 484 -36.77 -48.58 -37.66
N ASP A 485 -38.08 -48.76 -37.53
CA ASP A 485 -38.82 -48.46 -36.29
C ASP A 485 -38.72 -49.59 -35.24
N GLU A 486 -39.39 -49.40 -34.11
CA GLU A 486 -39.51 -50.35 -33.00
C GLU A 486 -40.17 -51.70 -33.37
N ASN A 487 -40.83 -51.80 -34.52
CA ASN A 487 -41.46 -53.02 -35.03
C ASN A 487 -40.62 -53.68 -36.15
N GLY A 488 -39.43 -53.16 -36.44
CA GLY A 488 -38.56 -53.64 -37.51
C GLY A 488 -39.01 -53.23 -38.90
N ILE A 489 -39.87 -52.22 -39.02
CA ILE A 489 -40.35 -51.70 -40.31
C ILE A 489 -39.36 -50.68 -40.84
N ILE A 490 -38.96 -50.82 -42.10
CA ILE A 490 -38.02 -49.91 -42.78
C ILE A 490 -38.72 -48.58 -43.05
N VAL A 491 -38.12 -47.49 -42.55
CA VAL A 491 -38.62 -46.12 -42.64
C VAL A 491 -37.71 -45.17 -43.42
N ALA A 492 -36.46 -45.56 -43.67
CA ALA A 492 -35.56 -44.87 -44.61
C ALA A 492 -34.43 -45.78 -45.08
N VAL A 493 -33.96 -45.57 -46.32
CA VAL A 493 -32.75 -46.21 -46.87
C VAL A 493 -31.95 -45.18 -47.68
N ASN A 494 -30.65 -45.41 -47.86
CA ASN A 494 -29.85 -44.63 -48.82
C ASN A 494 -29.62 -45.38 -50.15
N ASP A 495 -29.09 -44.66 -51.13
CA ASP A 495 -28.77 -45.18 -52.47
C ASP A 495 -27.76 -46.36 -52.44
N LYS A 496 -26.88 -46.41 -51.43
CA LYS A 496 -25.92 -47.50 -51.26
C LYS A 496 -26.59 -48.81 -50.88
N THR A 497 -27.74 -48.78 -50.20
CA THR A 497 -28.54 -49.98 -49.90
C THR A 497 -29.03 -50.63 -51.19
N GLU A 498 -29.48 -49.84 -52.16
CA GLU A 498 -29.91 -50.36 -53.46
C GLU A 498 -28.77 -51.04 -54.22
N LEU A 499 -27.60 -50.39 -54.25
CA LEU A 499 -26.41 -50.94 -54.90
C LEU A 499 -25.90 -52.22 -54.24
N LEU A 500 -26.03 -52.34 -52.92
CA LEU A 500 -25.51 -53.48 -52.17
C LEU A 500 -26.41 -54.71 -52.24
N LEU A 501 -27.73 -54.53 -52.17
CA LEU A 501 -28.70 -55.62 -52.03
C LEU A 501 -29.58 -55.84 -53.28
N GLY A 502 -29.57 -54.90 -54.23
CA GLY A 502 -30.31 -54.97 -55.49
C GLY A 502 -31.81 -54.68 -55.37
N TYR A 503 -32.28 -54.20 -54.22
CA TYR A 503 -33.65 -53.72 -54.02
C TYR A 503 -33.74 -52.24 -54.36
N ARG A 504 -34.88 -51.79 -54.88
CA ARG A 504 -35.17 -50.36 -54.94
C ARG A 504 -35.72 -49.88 -53.60
N GLU A 505 -35.58 -48.60 -53.30
CA GLU A 505 -36.17 -47.96 -52.13
C GLU A 505 -37.66 -48.29 -52.01
N GLU A 506 -38.41 -48.17 -53.11
CA GLU A 506 -39.84 -48.51 -53.18
C GLU A 506 -40.16 -49.97 -52.79
N ASP A 507 -39.23 -50.91 -52.98
CA ASP A 507 -39.40 -52.32 -52.60
C ASP A 507 -39.13 -52.56 -51.10
N LEU A 508 -38.37 -51.66 -50.45
CA LEU A 508 -37.93 -51.78 -49.06
C LEU A 508 -38.79 -50.98 -48.09
N MET A 509 -39.23 -49.79 -48.51
CA MET A 509 -39.97 -48.88 -47.65
C MET A 509 -41.25 -49.54 -47.12
N TYR A 510 -41.47 -49.38 -45.82
CA TYR A 510 -42.61 -49.95 -45.07
C TYR A 510 -42.65 -51.49 -45.01
N GLN A 511 -41.60 -52.18 -45.47
CA GLN A 511 -41.45 -53.62 -45.27
C GLN A 511 -40.70 -53.93 -43.98
N ASN A 512 -40.89 -55.13 -43.44
CA ASN A 512 -40.12 -55.57 -42.28
C ASN A 512 -38.71 -56.04 -42.71
N ILE A 513 -37.70 -55.56 -42.00
CA ILE A 513 -36.27 -55.79 -42.26
C ILE A 513 -35.87 -57.26 -42.35
N LYS A 514 -36.59 -58.17 -41.69
CA LYS A 514 -36.35 -59.62 -41.77
C LYS A 514 -36.44 -60.16 -43.19
N MET A 515 -37.05 -59.42 -44.13
CA MET A 515 -37.05 -59.79 -45.54
C MET A 515 -35.62 -59.92 -46.11
N LEU A 516 -34.67 -59.13 -45.59
CA LEU A 516 -33.26 -59.12 -46.01
C LEU A 516 -32.42 -60.19 -45.33
N MET A 517 -33.02 -61.09 -44.54
CA MET A 517 -32.29 -62.09 -43.76
C MET A 517 -32.67 -63.52 -44.18
N PRO A 518 -31.72 -64.48 -44.22
CA PRO A 518 -32.02 -65.88 -44.40
C PRO A 518 -32.57 -66.53 -43.12
N ASN A 519 -33.25 -67.68 -43.26
CA ASN A 519 -33.55 -68.54 -42.12
C ASN A 519 -32.25 -69.13 -41.53
N PRO A 520 -32.13 -69.26 -40.19
CA PRO A 520 -33.17 -69.06 -39.18
C PRO A 520 -33.32 -67.62 -38.64
N PHE A 521 -32.42 -66.69 -38.98
CA PHE A 521 -32.41 -65.33 -38.43
C PHE A 521 -33.68 -64.55 -38.74
N ARG A 522 -34.23 -64.73 -39.95
CA ARG A 522 -35.51 -64.14 -40.35
C ARG A 522 -36.66 -64.44 -39.38
N GLN A 523 -36.71 -65.65 -38.82
CA GLN A 523 -37.81 -66.07 -37.94
C GLN A 523 -37.74 -65.43 -36.54
N HIS A 524 -36.54 -65.08 -36.09
CA HIS A 524 -36.28 -64.65 -34.71
C HIS A 524 -35.99 -63.15 -34.61
N HIS A 525 -35.89 -62.43 -35.74
CA HIS A 525 -35.43 -61.05 -35.78
C HIS A 525 -36.30 -60.09 -34.94
N ASP A 526 -37.62 -60.19 -35.08
CA ASP A 526 -38.54 -59.32 -34.33
C ASP A 526 -38.41 -59.56 -32.80
N GLY A 527 -38.08 -60.79 -32.40
CA GLY A 527 -37.78 -61.13 -31.01
C GLY A 527 -36.53 -60.41 -30.48
N TYR A 528 -35.47 -60.28 -31.28
CA TYR A 528 -34.27 -59.54 -30.86
C TYR A 528 -34.55 -58.06 -30.61
N ILE A 529 -35.45 -57.44 -31.38
CA ILE A 529 -35.87 -56.06 -31.16
C ILE A 529 -36.67 -55.95 -29.85
N GLN A 530 -37.62 -56.88 -29.63
CA GLN A 530 -38.42 -56.90 -28.40
C GLN A 530 -37.59 -57.14 -27.14
N ASP A 531 -36.61 -58.06 -27.19
CA ASP A 531 -35.69 -58.33 -26.09
C ASP A 531 -34.87 -57.08 -25.75
N TYR A 532 -34.44 -56.31 -26.74
CA TYR A 532 -33.75 -55.03 -26.52
C TYR A 532 -34.68 -53.96 -25.91
N LEU A 533 -35.88 -53.77 -26.48
CA LEU A 533 -36.83 -52.76 -26.00
C LEU A 533 -37.37 -53.05 -24.59
N SER A 534 -37.46 -54.32 -24.20
CA SER A 534 -37.87 -54.76 -22.86
C SER A 534 -36.73 -54.77 -21.83
N GLY A 535 -35.48 -54.52 -22.26
CA GLY A 535 -34.29 -54.58 -21.42
C GLY A 535 -33.84 -55.99 -21.05
N ALA A 536 -34.35 -57.02 -21.74
CA ALA A 536 -33.91 -58.41 -21.59
C ALA A 536 -32.54 -58.69 -22.25
N SER A 537 -32.07 -57.78 -23.12
CA SER A 537 -30.74 -57.81 -23.74
C SER A 537 -30.23 -56.38 -23.97
N ASP A 538 -28.93 -56.15 -23.78
CA ASP A 538 -28.28 -54.87 -24.11
C ASP A 538 -28.20 -54.60 -25.62
N GLY A 539 -28.52 -55.60 -26.45
CA GLY A 539 -28.36 -55.54 -27.89
C GLY A 539 -26.89 -55.46 -28.31
N ASN A 540 -26.52 -56.07 -29.43
CA ASN A 540 -25.16 -55.96 -29.96
C ASN A 540 -24.99 -54.63 -30.73
N LEU A 541 -25.26 -53.49 -30.08
CA LEU A 541 -25.22 -52.16 -30.70
C LEU A 541 -23.80 -51.59 -30.75
N GLY A 542 -23.52 -50.73 -31.73
CA GLY A 542 -22.24 -50.02 -31.90
C GLY A 542 -21.05 -50.88 -32.33
N VAL A 543 -21.20 -52.21 -32.45
CA VAL A 543 -20.12 -53.13 -32.82
C VAL A 543 -20.36 -53.74 -34.20
N TRP A 544 -19.32 -53.71 -35.05
CA TRP A 544 -19.34 -54.37 -36.36
C TRP A 544 -19.31 -55.89 -36.23
N ARG A 545 -20.24 -56.58 -36.90
CA ARG A 545 -20.35 -58.05 -36.90
C ARG A 545 -20.63 -58.61 -38.28
N ASP A 546 -20.22 -59.86 -38.51
CA ASP A 546 -20.54 -60.57 -39.75
C ASP A 546 -22.00 -61.04 -39.74
N VAL A 547 -22.70 -60.76 -40.83
CA VAL A 547 -24.09 -61.17 -41.06
C VAL A 547 -24.24 -61.70 -42.48
N SER A 548 -25.18 -62.62 -42.67
CA SER A 548 -25.62 -63.03 -44.01
C SER A 548 -26.90 -62.30 -44.37
N ALA A 549 -26.91 -61.59 -45.49
CA ALA A 549 -28.10 -60.93 -46.04
C ALA A 549 -28.60 -61.65 -47.30
N LEU A 550 -29.88 -61.47 -47.63
CA LEU A 550 -30.50 -61.91 -48.88
C LEU A 550 -30.65 -60.73 -49.84
N THR A 551 -30.13 -60.89 -51.05
CA THR A 551 -30.32 -59.93 -52.15
C THR A 551 -31.68 -60.12 -52.81
N LYS A 552 -32.10 -59.18 -53.67
CA LYS A 552 -33.36 -59.28 -54.45
C LYS A 552 -33.52 -60.59 -55.25
N PRO A 553 -32.49 -61.13 -55.94
CA PRO A 553 -32.58 -62.43 -56.60
C PRO A 553 -32.60 -63.63 -55.63
N GLY A 554 -32.47 -63.41 -54.32
CA GLY A 554 -32.50 -64.47 -53.30
C GLY A 554 -31.13 -65.08 -52.99
N GLU A 555 -30.04 -64.48 -53.44
CA GLU A 555 -28.68 -64.93 -53.15
C GLU A 555 -28.24 -64.51 -51.75
N ARG A 556 -27.46 -65.35 -51.09
CA ARG A 556 -26.86 -65.05 -49.77
C ARG A 556 -25.54 -64.31 -49.96
N VAL A 557 -25.40 -63.15 -49.32
CA VAL A 557 -24.18 -62.34 -49.33
C VAL A 557 -23.70 -62.13 -47.90
N LEU A 558 -22.40 -62.27 -47.69
CA LEU A 558 -21.74 -61.98 -46.42
C LEU A 558 -21.45 -60.48 -46.31
N LEU A 559 -21.91 -59.85 -45.23
CA LEU A 559 -21.78 -58.42 -44.98
C LEU A 559 -21.32 -58.16 -43.54
N LYS A 560 -20.73 -56.99 -43.31
CA LYS A 560 -20.51 -56.41 -41.99
C LYS A 560 -21.69 -55.51 -41.64
N LEU A 561 -22.24 -55.67 -40.44
CA LEU A 561 -23.33 -54.88 -39.89
C LEU A 561 -22.90 -54.14 -38.63
N ASN A 562 -23.22 -52.86 -38.53
CA ASN A 562 -23.24 -52.09 -37.29
C ASN A 562 -24.66 -51.55 -37.08
N VAL A 563 -25.16 -51.56 -35.84
CA VAL A 563 -26.49 -51.03 -35.52
C VAL A 563 -26.37 -50.04 -34.38
N GLU A 564 -26.98 -48.87 -34.54
CA GLU A 564 -27.12 -47.83 -33.51
C GLU A 564 -28.60 -47.64 -33.19
N SER A 565 -28.92 -47.26 -31.96
CA SER A 565 -30.28 -46.87 -31.55
C SER A 565 -30.39 -45.36 -31.39
N ILE A 566 -31.54 -44.81 -31.78
CA ILE A 566 -31.86 -43.39 -31.66
C ILE A 566 -33.32 -43.22 -31.26
N SER A 567 -33.59 -42.32 -30.33
CA SER A 567 -34.96 -41.96 -29.98
C SER A 567 -35.42 -40.79 -30.85
N LEU A 568 -36.49 -41.00 -31.63
CA LEU A 568 -37.16 -39.96 -32.43
C LEU A 568 -38.64 -39.96 -32.04
N ASN A 569 -39.20 -38.79 -31.71
CA ASN A 569 -40.61 -38.65 -31.32
C ASN A 569 -41.03 -39.58 -30.15
N CYS A 570 -40.17 -39.70 -29.12
CA CYS A 570 -40.35 -40.62 -27.99
C CYS A 570 -40.48 -42.11 -28.37
N LYS A 571 -40.13 -42.48 -29.61
CA LYS A 571 -40.09 -43.85 -30.12
C LYS A 571 -38.68 -44.25 -30.49
N GLN A 572 -38.34 -45.52 -30.27
CA GLN A 572 -37.02 -46.04 -30.63
C GLN A 572 -36.96 -46.37 -32.12
N HIS A 573 -35.88 -45.92 -32.75
CA HIS A 573 -35.50 -46.27 -34.10
C HIS A 573 -34.10 -46.86 -34.09
N PHE A 574 -33.81 -47.69 -35.08
CA PHE A 574 -32.49 -48.30 -35.24
C PHE A 574 -31.91 -47.96 -36.59
N ILE A 575 -30.65 -47.54 -36.60
CA ILE A 575 -29.89 -47.23 -37.80
C ILE A 575 -28.89 -48.37 -38.02
N GLY A 576 -29.10 -49.14 -39.09
CA GLY A 576 -28.20 -50.20 -39.52
C GLY A 576 -27.29 -49.73 -40.65
N TYR A 577 -25.98 -49.92 -40.48
CA TYR A 577 -24.96 -49.71 -41.51
C TYR A 577 -24.43 -51.05 -42.02
N LEU A 578 -24.50 -51.26 -43.32
CA LEU A 578 -24.10 -52.49 -44.01
C LEU A 578 -23.00 -52.21 -45.02
N THR A 579 -21.98 -53.06 -45.04
CA THR A 579 -20.91 -52.99 -46.05
C THR A 579 -20.31 -54.36 -46.31
N LYS A 580 -19.59 -54.51 -47.44
CA LYS A 580 -18.82 -55.74 -47.68
C LYS A 580 -17.56 -55.74 -46.80
N PRO A 581 -17.11 -56.91 -46.30
CA PRO A 581 -15.93 -57.00 -45.45
C PRO A 581 -14.69 -56.29 -46.04
N GLU A 582 -14.48 -56.42 -47.35
CA GLU A 582 -13.31 -55.86 -48.04
C GLU A 582 -13.30 -54.32 -48.07
N ILE A 583 -14.49 -53.69 -48.03
CA ILE A 583 -14.63 -52.24 -48.03
C ILE A 583 -14.38 -51.68 -46.63
N LEU A 584 -14.82 -52.39 -45.57
CA LEU A 584 -14.62 -51.96 -44.19
C LEU A 584 -13.12 -51.93 -43.83
N ASP A 585 -12.37 -52.93 -44.30
CA ASP A 585 -10.92 -53.03 -44.04
C ASP A 585 -10.10 -51.98 -44.81
N ALA A 586 -10.67 -51.35 -45.85
CA ALA A 586 -10.04 -50.26 -46.59
C ALA A 586 -10.33 -48.86 -46.01
N VAL A 587 -11.32 -48.75 -45.11
CA VAL A 587 -11.76 -47.49 -44.47
C VAL A 587 -11.26 -47.37 -43.03
N LYS A 588 -10.77 -48.48 -42.43
CA LYS A 588 -9.99 -48.49 -41.18
C LYS A 588 -8.52 -48.20 -41.46
#